data_AF-A0AAU7UJS6-F1
#
_entry.id   AF-A0AAU7UJS6-F1
#
_cell.length_a   1.000
_cell.length_b   1.000
_cell.length_c   1.000
_cell.angle_alpha   90.00
_cell.angle_beta   90.00
_cell.angle_gamma   90.00
#
_symmetry.space_group_name_H-M   'P 1'
#
loop_
_entity.id
_entity.type
_entity.pdbx_description
1 polymer ?
#
loop_
_entity_poly.entity_id
_entity_poly.type
_entity_poly.pdbx_seq_one_letter_code
_entity_poly.pdbx_strand_id
1 'polypeptide(L)' 'MSAPIMRYFEFAHLRDGPLRDTSSMFYELAVELDSSLPDGAEKSTALRKLLEAKDAAVRGALDV' A
#
# COMPACT_ATOMS: atom_id res chain seq x y z
N MET A 1 -7.55 -14.58 -6.96
CA MET A 1 -8.25 -13.28 -7.01
C MET A 1 -7.46 -12.33 -6.15
N SER A 2 -7.34 -11.06 -6.54
CA SER A 2 -6.58 -10.10 -5.72
C SER A 2 -7.27 -9.87 -4.37
N ALA A 3 -6.48 -9.72 -3.29
CA ALA A 3 -7.04 -9.48 -1.96
C ALA A 3 -7.90 -8.21 -1.95
N PRO A 4 -9.12 -8.21 -1.35
CA PRO A 4 -10.02 -7.06 -1.36
C PRO A 4 -9.44 -5.76 -0.80
N ILE A 5 -8.38 -5.85 0.03
CA ILE A 5 -7.67 -4.70 0.60
C ILE A 5 -6.84 -3.92 -0.43
N MET A 6 -6.51 -4.51 -1.59
CA MET A 6 -5.66 -3.90 -2.62
C MET A 6 -6.20 -2.58 -3.15
N ARG A 7 -7.53 -2.38 -3.17
CA ARG A 7 -8.17 -1.10 -3.53
C ARG A 7 -7.71 0.10 -2.69
N TYR A 8 -7.24 -0.13 -1.47
CA TYR A 8 -6.76 0.94 -0.57
C TYR A 8 -5.29 1.31 -0.83
N PHE A 9 -4.58 0.49 -1.61
CA PHE A 9 -3.23 0.80 -2.06
C PHE A 9 -3.21 1.70 -3.30
N GLU A 10 -4.32 1.84 -4.02
CA GLU A 10 -4.45 2.74 -5.16
C GLU A 10 -3.90 4.14 -4.87
N PHE A 11 -3.17 4.68 -5.83
CA PHE A 11 -2.48 5.98 -5.72
C PHE A 11 -2.64 6.85 -6.96
N ALA A 12 -3.18 6.31 -8.06
CA ALA A 12 -3.33 7.04 -9.32
C ALA A 12 -4.29 8.24 -9.24
N HIS A 13 -5.15 8.29 -8.23
CA HIS A 13 -6.05 9.43 -7.97
C HIS A 13 -5.34 10.62 -7.32
N LEU A 14 -4.11 10.45 -6.83
CA LEU A 14 -3.30 11.52 -6.26
C LEU A 14 -2.64 12.32 -7.38
N ARG A 15 -2.45 13.63 -7.14
CA ARG A 15 -1.66 14.49 -8.02
C ARG A 15 -0.18 14.15 -7.89
N ASP A 16 0.60 14.41 -8.93
CA ASP A 16 2.05 14.23 -8.90
C ASP A 16 2.69 15.03 -7.76
N GLY A 17 3.65 14.41 -7.07
CA GLY A 17 4.35 14.98 -5.91
C GLY A 17 4.52 14.00 -4.75
N PRO A 18 5.03 14.48 -3.60
CA PRO A 18 5.52 13.64 -2.50
C PRO A 18 4.51 12.62 -1.97
N LEU A 19 3.22 12.96 -1.93
CA LEU A 19 2.17 12.03 -1.46
C LEU A 19 1.97 10.87 -2.44
N ARG A 20 2.01 11.14 -3.74
CA ARG A 20 1.85 10.13 -4.79
C ARG A 20 3.06 9.21 -4.85
N ASP A 21 4.26 9.78 -4.79
CA ASP A 21 5.52 9.05 -4.81
C ASP A 21 5.66 8.17 -3.56
N THR A 22 5.31 8.69 -2.39
CA THR A 22 5.29 7.89 -1.16
C THR A 22 4.27 6.75 -1.27
N SER A 23 3.05 7.06 -1.71
CA SER A 23 1.98 6.06 -1.86
C SER A 23 2.31 4.95 -2.88
N SER A 24 3.02 5.27 -3.97
CA SER A 24 3.37 4.29 -5.01
C SER A 24 4.33 3.21 -4.49
N MET A 25 5.28 3.56 -3.62
CA MET A 25 6.19 2.60 -2.99
C MET A 25 5.43 1.49 -2.22
N PHE A 26 4.36 1.87 -1.51
CA PHE A 26 3.52 0.91 -0.79
C PHE A 26 2.63 0.10 -1.72
N TYR A 27 2.17 0.68 -2.83
CA TYR A 27 1.41 -0.06 -3.85
C TYR A 27 2.24 -1.18 -4.47
N GLU A 28 3.48 -0.88 -4.89
CA GLU A 28 4.38 -1.87 -5.49
C GLU A 28 4.64 -3.05 -4.55
N LEU A 29 4.97 -2.77 -3.28
CA LEU A 29 5.17 -3.82 -2.30
C LEU A 29 3.88 -4.61 -2.00
N ALA A 30 2.71 -3.95 -1.96
CA ALA A 30 1.44 -4.64 -1.74
C ALA A 30 1.11 -5.60 -2.89
N VAL A 31 1.40 -5.22 -4.15
CA VAL A 31 1.23 -6.09 -5.32
C VAL A 31 2.16 -7.30 -5.25
N GLU A 32 3.41 -7.10 -4.85
CA GLU A 32 4.36 -8.21 -4.67
C GLU A 32 3.88 -9.18 -3.57
N LEU A 33 3.43 -8.67 -2.42
CA LEU A 33 2.89 -9.52 -1.34
C LEU A 33 1.60 -10.24 -1.76
N ASP A 34 0.72 -9.59 -2.53
CA ASP A 34 -0.53 -10.21 -2.99
C ASP A 34 -0.27 -11.33 -4.00
N SER A 35 0.74 -11.19 -4.85
CA SER A 35 1.05 -12.14 -5.91
C SER A 35 2.01 -13.27 -5.50
N SER A 36 2.94 -13.02 -4.57
CA SER A 36 3.97 -13.98 -4.17
C SER A 36 3.59 -14.89 -2.99
N LEU A 37 2.65 -14.46 -2.13
CA LEU A 37 2.27 -15.19 -0.93
C LEU A 37 0.96 -16.00 -1.12
N PRO A 38 0.86 -17.19 -0.51
CA PRO A 38 -0.38 -17.94 -0.49
C PRO A 38 -1.46 -17.22 0.32
N ASP A 39 -2.72 -17.44 -0.04
CA ASP A 39 -3.84 -16.90 0.70
C ASP A 39 -3.89 -17.47 2.12
N GLY A 40 -4.01 -16.58 3.11
CA GLY A 40 -4.02 -16.97 4.52
C GLY A 40 -3.93 -15.79 5.47
N ALA A 41 -4.05 -16.09 6.77
CA ALA A 41 -4.08 -15.09 7.83
C ALA A 41 -2.82 -14.20 7.85
N GLU A 42 -1.65 -14.77 7.54
CA GLU A 42 -0.38 -14.02 7.51
C GLU A 42 -0.33 -13.03 6.35
N LYS A 43 -0.74 -13.44 5.14
CA LYS A 43 -0.86 -12.53 3.99
C LYS A 43 -1.82 -11.39 4.28
N SER A 44 -3.00 -11.69 4.83
CA SER A 44 -3.97 -10.66 5.23
C SER A 44 -3.43 -9.74 6.33
N THR A 45 -2.60 -10.24 7.24
CA THR A 45 -1.97 -9.45 8.30
C THR A 45 -0.86 -8.56 7.77
N ALA A 46 -0.02 -9.09 6.88
CA ALA A 46 1.04 -8.34 6.21
C ALA A 46 0.46 -7.16 5.43
N LEU A 47 -0.58 -7.39 4.61
CA LEU A 47 -1.23 -6.33 3.83
C LEU A 47 -1.91 -5.27 4.71
N ARG A 48 -2.53 -5.64 5.85
CA ARG A 48 -3.10 -4.67 6.79
C ARG A 48 -2.03 -3.80 7.44
N LYS A 49 -0.96 -4.41 7.93
CA LYS A 49 0.19 -3.69 8.52
C LYS A 49 0.84 -2.75 7.50
N LEU A 50 0.94 -3.20 6.25
CA LEU A 50 1.48 -2.38 5.18
C LEU A 50 0.58 -1.17 4.87
N LEU A 51 -0.74 -1.33 4.92
CA LEU A 51 -1.69 -0.23 4.71
C LEU A 51 -1.59 0.80 5.85
N GLU A 52 -1.49 0.36 7.11
CA GLU A 52 -1.26 1.25 8.25
C GLU A 52 0.05 2.04 8.11
N ALA A 53 1.12 1.36 7.65
CA ALA A 53 2.40 2.00 7.38
C ALA A 53 2.33 3.01 6.23
N LYS A 54 1.59 2.70 5.15
CA LYS A 54 1.31 3.63 4.05
C LYS A 54 0.66 4.91 4.58
N ASP A 55 -0.40 4.79 5.36
CA ASP A 55 -1.14 5.95 5.89
C ASP A 55 -0.27 6.82 6.81
N ALA A 56 0.63 6.21 7.60
CA ALA A 56 1.60 6.94 8.41
C ALA A 56 2.64 7.67 7.54
N ALA A 57 3.20 7.00 6.54
CA ALA A 57 4.20 7.56 5.62
C ALA A 57 3.63 8.70 4.77
N VAL A 58 2.42 8.54 4.22
CA VAL A 58 1.74 9.59 3.45
C VAL A 58 1.47 10.83 4.31
N ARG A 59 1.13 10.67 5.60
CA ARG A 59 1.03 11.81 6.53
C ARG A 59 2.38 12.49 6.75
N GLY A 60 3.46 11.72 6.94
CA GLY A 60 4.81 12.28 7.05
C GLY A 60 5.27 12.99 5.78
N ALA A 61 4.80 12.56 4.61
CA ALA A 61 5.10 13.19 3.33
C ALA A 61 4.46 14.58 3.12
N LEU A 62 3.66 15.07 4.08
CA LEU A 62 3.16 16.45 4.09
C LEU A 62 4.24 17.46 4.54
N ASP A 63 5.27 16.98 5.23
CA ASP A 63 6.30 17.81 5.85
C ASP A 63 7.62 17.84 5.05
N VAL A 64 7.61 17.41 3.78
CA VAL A 64 8.75 17.37 2.85
C VAL A 64 8.58 18.29 1.66
#